data_AF-A0A7W0L127-F1
#
_entry.id   AF-A0A7W0L127-F1
#
_cell.length_a   1.000
_cell.length_b   1.000
_cell.length_c   1.000
_cell.angle_alpha   90.00
_cell.angle_beta   90.00
_cell.angle_gamma   90.00
#
_symmetry.space_group_name_H-M   'P 1'
#
loop_
_entity.id
_entity.type
_entity.pdbx_description
1 polymer ?
#
loop_
_entity_poly.entity_id
_entity_poly.type
_entity_poly.pdbx_seq_one_letter_code
_entity_poly.pdbx_strand_id
1 'polypeptide(L)'
;MLTQTKTKGGKVTRRVRCVLGLNVSGPAKKFLGDGDPAWIEASTWNAKDMRWDFVIQPEVAAELLDADGAIEIEPDGDKTVRTIRGRVKVKVPFYGSRVEGWIVKGMSDAYDEEAERLEAWLNG
;
A
#
# COMPACT_ATOMS: atom_id res chain seq x y z
N MET A 1 -11.26 -4.59 -7.77
CA MET A 1 -12.54 -3.88 -7.51
C MET A 1 -12.24 -2.67 -6.65
N LEU A 2 -12.72 -1.49 -7.04
CA LEU A 2 -12.54 -0.23 -6.31
C LEU A 2 -13.91 0.28 -5.87
N THR A 3 -14.02 0.64 -4.59
CA THR A 3 -15.19 1.33 -4.04
C THR A 3 -14.74 2.59 -3.31
N GLN A 4 -15.41 3.71 -3.57
CA GLN A 4 -15.10 4.99 -2.94
C GLN A 4 -16.38 5.68 -2.50
N THR A 5 -16.36 6.27 -1.30
CA THR A 5 -17.51 6.97 -0.74
C THR A 5 -17.07 8.24 -0.03
N LYS A 6 -17.76 9.35 -0.28
CA LYS A 6 -17.56 10.61 0.43
C LYS A 6 -18.53 10.69 1.60
N THR A 7 -18.01 10.90 2.80
CA THR A 7 -18.80 11.06 4.02
C THR A 7 -19.34 12.50 4.12
N LYS A 8 -20.41 12.70 4.91
CA LYS A 8 -20.97 14.03 5.17
C LYS A 8 -19.97 14.99 5.82
N GLY A 9 -18.95 14.46 6.51
CA GLY A 9 -17.87 15.24 7.13
C GLY A 9 -16.68 15.54 6.19
N GLY A 10 -16.81 15.31 4.89
CA GLY A 10 -15.76 15.63 3.90
C GLY A 10 -14.65 14.60 3.77
N LYS A 11 -14.58 13.60 4.66
CA LYS A 11 -13.65 12.46 4.53
C LYS A 11 -14.06 11.56 3.37
N VAL A 12 -13.08 10.98 2.69
CA VAL A 12 -13.30 9.97 1.63
C VAL A 12 -12.81 8.62 2.12
N THR A 13 -13.68 7.61 2.13
CA THR A 13 -13.28 6.23 2.40
C THR A 13 -13.13 5.49 1.09
N ARG A 14 -12.03 4.75 0.94
CA ARG A 14 -11.71 3.96 -0.26
C ARG A 14 -11.40 2.53 0.16
N ARG A 15 -11.87 1.58 -0.65
CA ARG A 15 -11.42 0.17 -0.60
C ARG A 15 -10.99 -0.23 -1.99
N VAL A 16 -9.76 -0.71 -2.11
CA VAL A 16 -9.20 -1.19 -3.38
C VAL A 16 -8.73 -2.61 -3.19
N ARG A 17 -9.26 -3.54 -3.99
CA ARG A 17 -8.70 -4.88 -4.10
C ARG A 17 -7.52 -4.86 -5.04
N CYS A 18 -6.36 -5.20 -4.51
CA CYS A 18 -5.11 -5.36 -5.24
C CYS A 18 -4.79 -6.85 -5.33
N VAL A 19 -4.25 -7.26 -6.48
CA VAL A 19 -3.76 -8.61 -6.72
C VAL A 19 -2.32 -8.50 -7.15
N LEU A 20 -1.44 -9.20 -6.46
CA LEU A 20 -0.03 -9.23 -6.76
C LEU A 20 0.24 -10.41 -7.69
N GLY A 21 0.45 -10.11 -8.96
CA GLY A 21 0.81 -11.09 -9.99
C GLY A 21 2.24 -11.58 -9.84
N LEU A 22 2.58 -12.16 -8.69
CA LEU A 22 3.90 -12.73 -8.42
C LEU A 22 3.80 -14.24 -8.26
N ASN A 23 4.78 -14.92 -8.83
CA ASN A 23 4.93 -16.35 -8.64
C ASN A 23 5.58 -16.63 -7.27
N VAL A 24 4.75 -16.86 -6.25
CA VAL A 24 5.22 -17.15 -4.90
C VAL A 24 5.87 -18.52 -4.87
N SER A 25 7.19 -18.55 -4.70
CA SER A 25 7.98 -19.79 -4.66
C SER A 25 8.30 -20.23 -3.23
N GLY A 26 8.66 -21.52 -3.10
CA GLY A 26 9.24 -22.05 -1.87
C GLY A 26 8.24 -22.15 -0.70
N PRO A 27 8.73 -22.03 0.56
CA PRO A 27 7.91 -22.24 1.76
C PRO A 27 6.69 -21.31 1.86
N ALA A 28 6.76 -20.09 1.31
CA ALA A 28 5.65 -19.13 1.31
C ALA A 28 4.40 -19.68 0.60
N LYS A 29 4.57 -20.55 -0.40
CA LYS A 29 3.47 -21.22 -1.10
C LYS A 29 2.62 -22.10 -0.17
N LYS A 30 3.23 -22.71 0.85
CA LYS A 30 2.49 -23.52 1.85
C LYS A 30 1.53 -22.69 2.68
N PHE A 31 1.82 -21.40 2.83
CA PHE A 31 1.03 -20.48 3.64
C PHE A 31 0.02 -19.69 2.81
N LEU A 32 0.41 -19.27 1.59
CA LEU A 32 -0.42 -18.47 0.69
C LEU A 32 -1.31 -19.31 -0.23
N GLY A 33 -1.05 -20.61 -0.34
CA GLY A 33 -1.77 -21.52 -1.24
C GLY A 33 -1.34 -21.38 -2.70
N ASP A 34 -2.19 -21.86 -3.62
CA ASP A 34 -1.96 -21.82 -5.06
C ASP A 34 -2.52 -20.55 -5.75
N GLY A 35 -3.17 -19.66 -5.00
CA GLY A 35 -3.75 -18.43 -5.53
C GLY A 35 -2.78 -17.24 -5.51
N ASP A 36 -3.02 -16.26 -6.38
CA ASP A 36 -2.28 -14.99 -6.36
C ASP A 36 -2.55 -14.26 -5.03
N PRO A 37 -1.52 -13.80 -4.31
CA PRO A 37 -1.71 -12.99 -3.12
C PRO A 37 -2.54 -11.75 -3.45
N ALA A 38 -3.63 -11.56 -2.72
CA ALA A 38 -4.53 -10.43 -2.87
C ALA A 38 -4.81 -9.79 -1.51
N TRP A 39 -5.07 -8.49 -1.52
CA TRP A 39 -5.46 -7.73 -0.34
C TRP A 39 -6.46 -6.64 -0.68
N ILE A 40 -7.20 -6.22 0.33
CA ILE A 40 -7.93 -4.96 0.31
C ILE A 40 -7.08 -3.90 1.00
N GLU A 41 -6.72 -2.84 0.29
CA GLU A 41 -6.32 -1.59 0.92
C GLU A 41 -7.60 -0.86 1.34
N ALA A 42 -7.83 -0.74 2.64
CA ALA A 42 -8.90 0.06 3.21
C ALA A 42 -8.32 1.37 3.72
N SER A 43 -8.79 2.49 3.20
CA SER A 43 -8.15 3.77 3.45
C SER A 43 -9.13 4.94 3.59
N THR A 44 -8.70 5.97 4.32
CA THR A 44 -9.50 7.16 4.62
C THR A 44 -8.67 8.42 4.37
N TRP A 45 -9.19 9.28 3.50
CA TRP A 45 -8.67 10.61 3.24
C TRP A 45 -9.30 11.65 4.15
N ASN A 46 -8.46 12.52 4.72
CA ASN A 46 -8.85 13.74 5.37
C ASN A 46 -8.21 14.95 4.67
N ALA A 47 -9.03 15.70 3.91
CA ALA A 47 -8.58 16.88 3.18
C ALA A 47 -8.12 18.03 4.11
N LYS A 48 -8.61 18.09 5.35
CA LYS A 48 -8.19 19.13 6.30
C LYS A 48 -6.73 18.93 6.73
N ASP A 49 -6.35 17.67 6.92
CA ASP A 49 -5.04 17.28 7.44
C ASP A 49 -4.09 16.88 6.30
N MET A 50 -4.55 16.94 5.05
CA MET A 50 -3.84 16.44 3.86
C MET A 50 -3.25 15.03 4.06
N ARG A 51 -4.04 14.16 4.71
CA ARG A 51 -3.59 12.87 5.20
C ARG A 51 -4.50 11.73 4.75
N TRP A 52 -3.85 10.64 4.30
CA TRP A 52 -4.48 9.40 3.87
C TRP A 52 -4.04 8.26 4.79
N ASP A 53 -4.89 7.80 5.70
CA ASP A 53 -4.61 6.64 6.54
C ASP A 53 -5.06 5.36 5.84
N PHE A 54 -4.26 4.28 5.91
CA PHE A 54 -4.56 3.02 5.26
C PHE A 54 -4.23 1.80 6.13
N VAL A 55 -4.97 0.72 5.89
CA VAL A 55 -4.70 -0.62 6.42
C VAL A 55 -4.74 -1.62 5.26
N ILE A 56 -3.80 -2.56 5.26
CA ILE A 56 -3.78 -3.68 4.33
C ILE A 56 -4.50 -4.86 4.97
N GLN A 57 -5.49 -5.40 4.26
CA GLN A 57 -6.29 -6.53 4.70
C GLN A 57 -6.03 -7.70 3.73
N PRO A 58 -5.11 -8.61 4.04
CA PRO A 58 -4.84 -9.78 3.19
C PRO A 58 -6.11 -10.64 3.04
N GLU A 59 -6.38 -11.14 1.83
CA GLU A 59 -7.48 -12.06 1.59
C GLU A 59 -7.14 -13.50 1.98
N VAL A 60 -5.84 -13.83 2.04
CA VAL A 60 -5.31 -15.14 2.42
C VAL A 60 -4.21 -14.95 3.46
N ALA A 61 -4.17 -15.84 4.45
CA ALA A 61 -3.16 -15.86 5.51
C ALA A 61 -3.03 -14.52 6.25
N ALA A 62 -4.16 -13.92 6.64
CA ALA A 62 -4.24 -12.61 7.29
C ALA A 62 -3.45 -12.54 8.59
N GLU A 63 -3.24 -13.67 9.26
CA GLU A 63 -2.41 -13.78 10.45
C GLU A 63 -0.91 -13.55 10.18
N LEU A 64 -0.46 -13.68 8.94
CA LEU A 64 0.95 -13.63 8.54
C LEU A 64 1.45 -12.24 8.15
N LEU A 65 0.56 -11.28 7.94
CA LEU A 65 0.92 -9.92 7.54
C LEU A 65 0.03 -8.89 8.26
N ASP A 66 0.65 -8.05 9.08
CA ASP A 66 0.04 -6.80 9.52
C ASP A 66 0.74 -5.65 8.79
N ALA A 67 -0.02 -4.83 8.07
CA ALA A 67 0.50 -3.61 7.47
C ALA A 67 -0.51 -2.46 7.52
N ASP A 68 -0.02 -1.30 7.93
CA ASP A 68 -0.79 -0.08 8.11
C ASP A 68 0.12 1.14 7.95
N GLY A 69 -0.47 2.28 7.67
CA GLY A 69 0.30 3.50 7.55
C GLY A 69 -0.53 4.73 7.24
N ALA A 70 0.18 5.81 6.98
CA ALA A 70 -0.37 7.07 6.53
C ALA A 70 0.49 7.66 5.41
N ILE A 71 -0.19 8.38 4.53
CA ILE A 71 0.41 9.23 3.51
C ILE A 71 0.05 10.66 3.85
N GLU A 72 1.05 11.53 3.94
CA GLU A 72 0.87 12.95 4.19
C GLU A 72 1.37 13.74 2.97
N ILE A 73 0.64 14.79 2.64
CA ILE A 73 0.91 15.63 1.47
C ILE A 73 1.17 17.04 1.95
N GLU A 74 2.35 17.56 1.64
CA GLU A 74 2.80 18.88 2.04
C GLU A 74 3.22 19.70 0.81
N PRO A 75 2.90 21.01 0.77
CA PRO A 75 3.41 21.88 -0.28
C PRO A 75 4.92 22.08 -0.14
N ASP A 76 5.63 22.14 -1.28
CA ASP A 76 7.06 22.45 -1.34
C ASP A 76 7.33 23.37 -2.55
N GLY A 77 7.19 24.68 -2.32
CA GLY A 77 7.22 25.68 -3.39
C GLY A 77 6.12 25.43 -4.43
N ASP A 78 6.53 25.28 -5.70
CA ASP A 78 5.63 24.93 -6.82
C ASP A 78 5.42 23.41 -6.96
N LYS A 79 5.98 22.62 -6.03
CA LYS A 79 5.88 21.16 -5.98
C LYS A 79 5.12 20.69 -4.76
N THR A 80 5.03 19.38 -4.62
CA THR A 80 4.38 18.72 -3.49
C THR A 80 5.24 17.56 -3.03
N VAL A 81 5.44 17.45 -1.72
CA VAL A 81 6.10 16.32 -1.09
C VAL A 81 5.04 15.38 -0.56
N ARG A 82 5.15 14.11 -0.93
CA ARG A 82 4.30 13.03 -0.41
C ARG A 82 5.14 12.13 0.48
N THR A 83 4.87 12.15 1.78
CA THR A 83 5.57 11.32 2.76
C THR A 83 4.70 10.11 3.12
N ILE A 84 5.22 8.89 2.90
CA ILE A 84 4.58 7.65 3.36
C ILE A 84 5.29 7.17 4.63
N ARG A 85 4.52 6.95 5.70
CA ARG A 85 5.00 6.34 6.95
C ARG A 85 4.10 5.15 7.27
N GLY A 86 4.69 4.00 7.51
CA GLY A 86 3.91 2.82 7.83
C GLY A 86 4.71 1.76 8.57
N ARG A 87 4.00 0.71 8.93
CA ARG A 87 4.54 -0.49 9.54
C ARG A 87 4.19 -1.66 8.65
N VAL A 88 5.16 -2.56 8.48
CA VAL A 88 4.95 -3.87 7.88
C VAL A 88 5.51 -4.90 8.85
N LYS A 89 4.71 -5.89 9.21
CA LYS A 89 5.11 -6.99 10.08
C LYS A 89 4.76 -8.32 9.42
N VAL A 90 5.79 -9.08 9.06
CA VAL A 90 5.65 -10.43 8.49
C VAL A 90 5.86 -11.46 9.59
N LYS A 91 4.88 -12.34 9.82
CA LYS A 91 4.90 -13.36 10.88
C LYS A 91 5.21 -14.77 10.34
N VAL A 92 6.02 -14.86 9.28
CA VAL A 92 6.42 -16.14 8.67
C VAL A 92 7.78 -16.58 9.21
N PRO A 93 7.91 -17.77 9.82
CA PRO A 93 9.19 -18.31 10.26
C PRO A 93 10.20 -18.38 9.11
N PHE A 94 11.45 -17.98 9.37
CA PHE A 94 12.57 -18.00 8.42
C PHE A 94 12.49 -17.04 7.20
N TYR A 95 11.44 -16.22 7.10
CA TYR A 95 11.25 -15.29 5.97
C TYR A 95 11.48 -13.80 6.34
N GLY A 96 11.46 -13.44 7.62
CA GLY A 96 11.45 -12.04 8.08
C GLY A 96 12.50 -11.11 7.43
N SER A 97 13.80 -11.41 7.58
CA SER A 97 14.85 -10.44 7.19
C SER A 97 15.03 -10.24 5.68
N ARG A 98 14.79 -11.28 4.86
CA ARG A 98 14.90 -11.16 3.39
C ARG A 98 13.67 -10.51 2.75
N VAL A 99 12.50 -10.74 3.34
CA VAL A 99 11.24 -10.22 2.84
C VAL A 99 11.12 -8.72 3.11
N GLU A 100 11.51 -8.26 4.29
CA GLU A 100 11.41 -6.85 4.65
C GLU A 100 12.18 -5.95 3.67
N GLY A 101 13.43 -6.30 3.34
CA GLY A 101 14.22 -5.54 2.36
C GLY A 101 13.60 -5.52 0.97
N TRP A 102 13.01 -6.64 0.53
CA TRP A 102 12.34 -6.72 -0.77
C TRP A 102 11.03 -5.93 -0.80
N ILE A 103 10.23 -5.97 0.28
CA ILE A 103 9.01 -5.16 0.40
C ILE A 103 9.34 -3.67 0.38
N VAL A 104 10.35 -3.24 1.16
CA VAL A 104 10.76 -1.84 1.19
C VAL A 104 11.23 -1.38 -0.19
N LYS A 105 12.12 -2.15 -0.84
CA LYS A 105 12.58 -1.83 -2.19
C LYS A 105 11.42 -1.77 -3.19
N GLY A 106 10.53 -2.76 -3.17
CA GLY A 106 9.38 -2.81 -4.08
C GLY A 106 8.41 -1.63 -3.88
N MET A 107 8.19 -1.19 -2.64
CA MET A 107 7.41 0.02 -2.37
C MET A 107 8.12 1.27 -2.88
N SER A 108 9.43 1.41 -2.65
CA SER A 108 10.21 2.54 -3.16
C SER A 108 10.18 2.59 -4.68
N ASP A 109 10.51 1.50 -5.36
CA ASP A 109 10.50 1.41 -6.83
C ASP A 109 9.12 1.78 -7.40
N ALA A 110 8.04 1.30 -6.79
CA ALA A 110 6.66 1.59 -7.24
C ALA A 110 6.28 3.06 -7.03
N TYR A 111 6.72 3.68 -5.93
CA TYR A 111 6.46 5.09 -5.66
C TYR A 111 7.28 6.02 -6.53
N ASP A 112 8.51 5.64 -6.87
CA ASP A 112 9.34 6.37 -7.83
C ASP A 112 8.68 6.33 -9.22
N GLU A 113 8.23 5.15 -9.68
CA GLU A 113 7.49 5.00 -10.94
C GLU A 113 6.19 5.82 -10.95
N GLU A 114 5.44 5.84 -9.83
CA GLU A 114 4.24 6.66 -9.71
C GLU A 114 4.57 8.16 -9.80
N ALA A 115 5.64 8.61 -9.14
CA ALA A 115 6.08 10.00 -9.17
C ALA A 115 6.45 10.44 -10.60
N GLU A 116 7.22 9.62 -11.32
CA GLU A 116 7.58 9.88 -12.73
C GLU A 116 6.33 10.00 -13.63
N ARG A 117 5.36 9.10 -13.45
CA ARG A 117 4.10 9.13 -14.21
C ARG A 117 3.26 10.36 -13.91
N LEU A 118 3.20 10.78 -12.65
CA LEU A 118 2.47 11.98 -12.24
C LEU A 118 3.15 13.25 -12.76
N GLU A 119 4.48 13.32 -12.71
CA GLU A 119 5.24 14.45 -13.27
C GLU A 119 5.04 14.55 -14.78
N ALA A 120 5.07 13.43 -15.50
CA ALA A 120 4.78 13.41 -16.93
C ALA A 120 3.35 13.87 -17.24
N TRP A 121 2.37 13.48 -16.41
CA TRP A 121 0.97 13.90 -16.56
C TRP A 121 0.74 15.38 -16.26
N LEU A 122 1.46 15.97 -15.29
CA LEU A 122 1.36 17.39 -14.96
C LEU A 122 1.98 18.30 -16.03
N ASN A 123 3.00 17.80 -16.74
CA ASN A 123 3.76 18.54 -17.75
C ASN A 123 3.30 18.28 -19.20
N GLY A 124 2.33 17.39 -19.41
CA GLY A 124 1.76 17.05 -20.72
C GLY A 124 0.37 17.61 -20.93
#